data_AF-A4JRT6-F1
#
_entry.id   AF-A4JRT6-F1
#
_cell.length_a   1.000
_cell.length_b   1.000
_cell.length_c   1.000
_cell.angle_alpha   90.00
_cell.angle_beta   90.00
_cell.angle_gamma   90.00
#
_symmetry.space_group_name_H-M   'P 1'
#
loop_
_entity.id
_entity.type
_entity.pdbx_description
1 polymer ?
#
loop_
_entity_poly.entity_id
_entity_poly.type
_entity_poly.pdbx_seq_one_letter_code
_entity_poly.pdbx_strand_id
1 'polypeptide(L)'
;MNAVARIRLLDAGEHAADAAPSVLTLPNDADPRVYALEIAIATRVDLHFPSFTDGRAYSQAYYLRRRLGFKGDLRATGEVLVDQLQQMERMGFSSAVLKEGSDSEAARRQLERFAAFYQGDVTRAAPYREKDVGR
;
A
#
# COMPACT_ATOMS: atom_id res chain seq x y z
N MET A 1 -8.72 -10.40 -18.39
CA MET A 1 -9.18 -9.81 -17.12
C MET A 1 -7.97 -9.58 -16.22
N ASN A 2 -7.36 -8.38 -16.22
CA ASN A 2 -6.32 -8.07 -15.24
C ASN A 2 -7.03 -7.68 -13.94
N ALA A 3 -7.19 -8.64 -13.03
CA ALA A 3 -7.67 -8.37 -11.69
C ALA A 3 -6.75 -7.30 -11.07
N VAL A 4 -7.32 -6.14 -10.73
CA VAL A 4 -6.60 -5.14 -9.96
C VAL A 4 -6.33 -5.80 -8.61
N ALA A 5 -5.06 -6.06 -8.32
CA ALA A 5 -4.67 -6.63 -7.03
C ALA A 5 -4.99 -5.59 -5.96
N ARG A 6 -6.12 -5.79 -5.27
CA ARG A 6 -6.58 -4.91 -4.19
C ARG A 6 -5.62 -4.99 -3.02
N ILE A 7 -5.52 -3.89 -2.29
CA ILE A 7 -4.78 -3.84 -1.03
C ILE A 7 -5.34 -4.88 -0.04
N ARG A 8 -4.45 -5.70 0.53
CA ARG A 8 -4.81 -6.69 1.57
C ARG A 8 -5.07 -5.98 2.88
N LEU A 9 -6.25 -6.15 3.46
CA LEU A 9 -6.60 -5.59 4.76
C LEU A 9 -6.26 -6.58 5.87
N LEU A 10 -5.65 -6.08 6.93
CA LEU A 10 -5.22 -6.82 8.11
C LEU A 10 -5.76 -6.10 9.36
N ASP A 11 -6.14 -6.86 10.38
CA ASP A 11 -6.25 -6.32 11.74
C ASP A 11 -4.92 -6.42 12.50
N ALA A 12 -4.89 -5.90 13.73
CA ALA A 12 -3.68 -5.90 14.57
C ALA A 12 -3.19 -7.31 14.93
N GLY A 13 -4.10 -8.26 15.14
CA GLY A 13 -3.78 -9.65 15.44
C GLY A 13 -3.23 -10.39 14.22
N GLU A 14 -3.87 -10.20 13.06
CA GLU A 14 -3.38 -10.73 11.79
C GLU A 14 -2.01 -10.17 11.43
N HIS A 15 -1.78 -8.87 11.66
CA HIS A 15 -0.47 -8.25 11.45
C HIS A 15 0.62 -8.87 12.33
N ALA A 16 0.32 -9.09 13.61
CA ALA A 16 1.25 -9.70 14.56
C ALA A 16 1.56 -11.17 14.22
N ALA A 17 0.58 -11.92 13.70
CA ALA A 17 0.72 -13.32 13.30
C ALA A 17 1.38 -13.49 11.92
N ASP A 18 1.30 -12.48 11.05
CA ASP A 18 1.86 -12.50 9.71
C ASP A 18 3.38 -12.30 9.72
N ALA A 19 4.09 -13.38 10.01
CA ALA A 19 5.54 -13.42 9.93
C ALA A 19 5.99 -13.44 8.46
N ALA A 20 7.00 -12.62 8.14
CA ALA A 20 7.70 -12.67 6.86
C ALA A 20 9.20 -12.84 7.10
N PRO A 21 9.93 -13.52 6.20
CA PRO A 21 11.32 -13.90 6.42
C PRO A 21 12.28 -12.70 6.51
N SER A 22 11.95 -11.58 5.85
CA SER A 22 12.68 -10.32 5.98
C SER A 22 11.69 -9.15 5.98
N VAL A 23 11.55 -8.52 7.15
CA VAL A 23 10.70 -7.34 7.38
C VAL A 23 11.58 -6.15 7.69
N LEU A 24 11.36 -5.04 6.98
CA LEU A 24 11.97 -3.76 7.29
C LEU A 24 10.88 -2.76 7.67
N THR A 25 10.95 -2.22 8.88
CA THR A 25 10.06 -1.12 9.30
C THR A 25 10.80 0.20 9.13
N LEU A 26 10.28 1.07 8.27
CA LEU A 26 10.86 2.39 8.07
C LEU A 26 10.18 3.42 8.98
N PRO A 27 10.95 4.25 9.71
CA PRO A 27 10.44 5.46 10.32
C PRO A 27 9.79 6.37 9.27
N ASN A 28 8.76 7.11 9.68
CA ASN A 28 8.01 8.01 8.79
C ASN A 28 8.82 9.23 8.31
N ASP A 29 9.92 9.55 8.98
CA ASP A 29 10.87 10.63 8.62
C ASP A 29 12.18 10.11 8.00
N ALA A 30 12.35 8.78 7.89
CA ALA A 30 13.52 8.19 7.27
C ALA A 30 13.57 8.50 5.77
N ASP A 31 14.77 8.82 5.26
CA ASP A 31 15.03 8.85 3.83
C ASP A 31 15.21 7.40 3.32
N PRO A 32 14.31 6.90 2.44
CA PRO A 32 14.41 5.53 1.92
C PRO A 32 15.71 5.23 1.15
N ARG A 33 16.44 6.26 0.69
CA ARG A 33 17.71 6.09 -0.02
C ARG A 33 18.78 5.44 0.86
N VAL A 34 18.76 5.73 2.15
CA VAL A 34 19.73 5.21 3.12
C VAL A 34 19.54 3.71 3.33
N TYR A 35 18.32 3.21 3.12
CA TYR A 35 17.93 1.81 3.35
C TYR A 35 17.81 1.01 2.04
N ALA A 36 18.38 1.50 0.94
CA ALA A 36 18.14 0.92 -0.38
C ALA A 36 18.56 -0.57 -0.48
N LEU A 37 19.62 -0.97 0.23
CA LEU A 37 20.10 -2.35 0.24
C LEU A 37 19.17 -3.26 1.05
N GLU A 38 18.75 -2.81 2.22
CA GLU A 38 17.80 -3.51 3.09
C GLU A 38 16.44 -3.67 2.41
N ILE A 39 15.96 -2.61 1.74
CA ILE A 39 14.73 -2.64 0.94
C ILE A 39 14.84 -3.65 -0.20
N ALA A 40 16.01 -3.79 -0.84
CA ALA A 40 16.19 -4.70 -1.97
C ALA A 40 16.10 -6.18 -1.57
N ILE A 41 16.47 -6.52 -0.33
CA ILE A 41 16.40 -7.90 0.20
C ILE A 41 15.13 -8.16 1.03
N ALA A 42 14.42 -7.10 1.42
CA ALA A 42 13.20 -7.21 2.20
C ALA A 42 12.09 -7.91 1.41
N THR A 43 11.40 -8.83 2.08
CA THR A 43 10.15 -9.41 1.55
C THR A 43 8.94 -8.53 1.88
N ARG A 44 9.04 -7.76 2.96
CA ARG A 44 8.03 -6.80 3.40
C ARG A 44 8.69 -5.52 3.90
N VAL A 45 8.15 -4.38 3.50
CA VAL A 45 8.48 -3.08 4.08
C VAL A 45 7.24 -2.48 4.73
N ASP A 46 7.33 -2.20 6.02
CA ASP A 46 6.28 -1.57 6.80
C ASP A 46 6.54 -0.05 6.86
N LEU A 47 5.61 0.75 6.36
CA LEU A 47 5.63 2.21 6.45
C LEU A 47 4.59 2.68 7.47
N HIS A 48 5.06 3.41 8.48
CA HIS A 48 4.25 3.81 9.61
C HIS A 48 3.57 5.17 9.40
N PHE A 49 2.27 5.24 9.66
CA PHE A 49 1.46 6.45 9.69
C PHE A 49 1.19 6.84 11.16
N PRO A 50 1.92 7.81 11.74
CA PRO A 50 1.71 8.18 13.14
C PRO A 50 0.39 8.92 13.38
N SER A 51 -0.16 9.56 12.35
CA SER A 51 -1.45 10.25 12.37
C SER A 51 -2.03 10.24 10.97
N PHE A 52 -3.37 10.25 10.87
CA PHE A 52 -4.09 10.29 9.60
C PHE A 52 -3.73 11.48 8.69
N THR A 53 -3.16 12.56 9.24
CA THR A 53 -2.74 13.74 8.45
C THR A 53 -1.31 13.66 7.93
N ASP A 54 -0.54 12.63 8.31
CA ASP A 54 0.86 12.49 7.90
C ASP A 54 0.98 11.85 6.51
N GLY A 55 1.38 12.67 5.53
CA GLY A 55 1.54 12.23 4.14
C GLY A 55 2.89 11.58 3.80
N ARG A 56 3.88 11.54 4.71
CA ARG A 56 5.26 11.16 4.35
C ARG A 56 5.38 9.71 3.88
N ALA A 57 4.64 8.80 4.49
CA ALA A 57 4.62 7.40 4.10
C ALA A 57 4.12 7.19 2.66
N TYR A 58 3.26 8.08 2.12
CA TYR A 58 2.89 8.03 0.69
C TYR A 58 4.07 8.39 -0.23
N SER A 59 4.85 9.40 0.13
CA SER A 59 6.06 9.78 -0.62
C SER A 59 7.11 8.67 -0.59
N GLN A 60 7.28 8.02 0.57
CA GLN A 60 8.14 6.85 0.70
C GLN A 60 7.64 5.71 -0.19
N ALA A 61 6.34 5.38 -0.14
CA ALA A 61 5.74 4.33 -0.96
C ALA A 61 5.94 4.55 -2.46
N TYR A 62 5.70 5.78 -2.93
CA TYR A 62 5.96 6.18 -4.31
C TYR A 62 7.41 5.90 -4.70
N TYR A 63 8.36 6.34 -3.86
CA TYR A 63 9.78 6.18 -4.12
C TYR A 63 10.17 4.70 -4.18
N LEU A 64 9.70 3.88 -3.22
CA LEU A 64 9.97 2.44 -3.19
C LEU A 64 9.48 1.76 -4.47
N ARG A 65 8.25 2.05 -4.93
CA ARG A 65 7.69 1.42 -6.13
C ARG A 65 8.28 1.95 -7.44
N ARG A 66 8.45 3.27 -7.58
CA ARG A 66 8.83 3.89 -8.86
C ARG A 66 10.32 4.07 -9.06
N ARG A 67 11.09 4.24 -7.98
CA ARG A 67 12.54 4.50 -8.05
C ARG A 67 13.35 3.28 -7.67
N LEU A 68 13.01 2.63 -6.56
CA LEU A 68 13.70 1.40 -6.12
C LEU A 68 13.12 0.14 -6.78
N GLY A 69 11.95 0.23 -7.40
CA GLY A 69 11.33 -0.91 -8.08
C GLY A 69 10.87 -2.02 -7.14
N PHE A 70 10.71 -1.74 -5.85
CA PHE A 70 10.35 -2.72 -4.83
C PHE A 70 9.11 -3.52 -5.22
N LYS A 71 9.21 -4.85 -5.17
CA LYS A 71 8.15 -5.79 -5.58
C LYS A 71 7.53 -6.57 -4.43
N GLY A 72 8.14 -6.52 -3.24
CA GLY A 72 7.60 -7.16 -2.04
C GLY A 72 6.33 -6.51 -1.52
N ASP A 73 5.91 -6.97 -0.34
CA ASP A 73 4.75 -6.41 0.35
C ASP A 73 5.11 -5.05 0.94
N LEU A 74 4.44 -4.00 0.46
CA LEU A 74 4.52 -2.67 1.01
C LEU A 74 3.29 -2.44 1.88
N ARG A 75 3.50 -2.42 3.20
CA ARG A 75 2.43 -2.40 4.19
C ARG A 75 2.30 -1.04 4.85
N ALA A 76 1.06 -0.56 4.96
CA ALA A 76 0.72 0.58 5.80
C ALA A 76 0.42 0.10 7.24
N THR A 77 1.00 0.74 8.24
CA THR A 77 0.74 0.49 9.67
C THR A 77 0.47 1.80 10.43
N GLY A 78 -0.09 1.74 11.63
CA GLY A 78 -0.39 2.91 12.45
C GLY A 78 -1.84 3.40 12.32
N GLU A 79 -2.05 4.71 12.19
CA GLU A 79 -3.37 5.33 12.02
C GLU A 79 -3.91 5.20 10.59
N VAL A 80 -4.09 3.97 10.13
CA VAL A 80 -4.65 3.68 8.82
C VAL A 80 -6.18 3.64 8.90
N LEU A 81 -6.80 4.55 8.17
CA LEU A 81 -8.25 4.69 8.09
C LEU A 81 -8.81 4.13 6.77
N VAL A 82 -10.08 3.75 6.79
CA VAL A 82 -10.76 3.11 5.65
C VAL A 82 -10.83 4.02 4.42
N ASP A 83 -11.02 5.32 4.62
CA ASP A 83 -11.06 6.34 3.58
C ASP A 83 -9.73 6.52 2.84
N GLN A 84 -8.62 6.15 3.49
CA GLN A 84 -7.28 6.27 2.92
C GLN A 84 -6.88 5.08 2.05
N LEU A 85 -7.51 3.92 2.22
CA LEU A 85 -7.12 2.66 1.57
C LEU A 85 -7.07 2.78 0.05
N GLN A 86 -7.99 3.54 -0.52
CA GLN A 86 -8.04 3.80 -1.94
C GLN A 86 -6.80 4.58 -2.42
N GLN A 87 -6.42 5.63 -1.69
CA GLN A 87 -5.21 6.40 -1.99
C GLN A 87 -3.95 5.57 -1.75
N MET A 88 -3.95 4.69 -0.75
CA MET A 88 -2.85 3.77 -0.47
C MET A 88 -2.64 2.76 -1.61
N GLU A 89 -3.71 2.13 -2.11
CA GLU A 89 -3.65 1.25 -3.28
C GLU A 89 -3.00 1.98 -4.45
N ARG A 90 -3.39 3.24 -4.66
CA ARG A 90 -2.82 4.10 -5.70
C ARG A 90 -1.33 4.40 -5.50
N MET A 91 -0.92 4.63 -4.27
CA MET A 91 0.50 4.87 -3.98
C MET A 91 1.35 3.59 -4.02
N GLY A 92 0.73 2.44 -4.27
CA GLY A 92 1.36 1.15 -4.47
C GLY A 92 1.53 0.34 -3.17
N PHE A 93 0.78 0.67 -2.12
CA PHE A 93 0.65 -0.22 -0.96
C PHE A 93 -0.06 -1.50 -1.36
N SER A 94 0.46 -2.64 -0.91
CA SER A 94 -0.12 -3.96 -1.14
C SER A 94 -0.84 -4.51 0.07
N SER A 95 -0.56 -3.99 1.27
CA SER A 95 -1.32 -4.33 2.48
C SER A 95 -1.49 -3.13 3.41
N ALA A 96 -2.52 -3.17 4.26
CA ALA A 96 -2.80 -2.16 5.26
C ALA A 96 -3.32 -2.81 6.55
N VAL A 97 -2.75 -2.40 7.68
CA VAL A 97 -3.22 -2.78 9.01
C VAL A 97 -4.21 -1.72 9.47
N LEU A 98 -5.49 -2.08 9.54
CA LEU A 98 -6.53 -1.16 9.96
C LEU A 98 -6.37 -0.80 11.43
N LYS A 99 -6.67 0.46 11.77
CA LYS A 99 -6.75 0.91 13.15
C LYS A 99 -7.76 0.06 13.93
N GLU A 100 -7.43 -0.25 15.18
CA GLU A 100 -8.32 -0.99 16.09
C GLU A 100 -9.70 -0.34 16.17
N GLY A 101 -10.76 -1.16 16.12
CA GLY A 101 -12.15 -0.70 16.08
C GLY A 101 -12.67 -0.34 14.68
N SER A 102 -11.84 -0.42 13.63
CA SER A 102 -12.30 -0.28 12.24
C SER A 102 -13.08 -1.52 11.77
N ASP A 103 -14.22 -1.31 11.10
CA ASP A 103 -14.98 -2.38 10.47
C ASP A 103 -14.30 -2.80 9.15
N SER A 104 -13.64 -3.96 9.17
CA SER A 104 -12.94 -4.52 8.01
C SER A 104 -13.88 -4.86 6.86
N GLU A 105 -15.14 -5.23 7.14
CA GLU A 105 -16.15 -5.49 6.12
C GLU A 105 -16.64 -4.19 5.48
N ALA A 106 -16.84 -3.12 6.27
CA ALA A 106 -17.10 -1.79 5.72
C ALA A 106 -15.94 -1.31 4.84
N ALA A 107 -14.70 -1.62 5.23
CA ALA A 107 -13.53 -1.27 4.46
C ALA A 107 -13.45 -1.97 3.09
N ARG A 108 -13.75 -3.27 3.05
CA ARG A 108 -13.88 -4.02 1.79
C ARG A 108 -14.97 -3.43 0.90
N ARG A 109 -16.16 -3.17 1.45
CA ARG A 109 -17.28 -2.55 0.70
C ARG A 109 -16.91 -1.17 0.12
N GLN A 110 -16.13 -0.38 0.85
CA GLN A 110 -15.69 0.94 0.38
C GLN A 110 -14.70 0.83 -0.78
N LEU A 111 -13.75 -0.11 -0.74
CA LEU A 111 -12.82 -0.38 -1.84
C LEU A 111 -13.53 -0.89 -3.10
N GLU A 112 -14.57 -1.72 -2.93
CA GLU A 112 -15.38 -2.24 -4.03
C GLU A 112 -16.25 -1.16 -4.68
N ARG A 113 -16.79 -0.22 -3.90
CA ARG A 113 -17.65 0.87 -4.39
C ARG A 113 -16.96 1.75 -5.44
N PHE A 114 -15.63 1.84 -5.41
CA PHE A 114 -14.85 2.65 -6.35
C PHE A 114 -13.84 1.79 -7.12
N ALA A 115 -14.36 0.92 -8.00
CA ALA A 115 -13.57 -0.09 -8.70
C ALA A 115 -12.84 0.35 -9.97
N ALA A 116 -13.07 1.57 -10.46
CA ALA A 116 -12.43 2.05 -11.70
C ALA A 116 -11.99 3.51 -11.58
N PHE A 117 -10.75 3.78 -12.00
CA PHE A 117 -10.21 5.13 -12.12
C PHE A 117 -9.91 5.46 -13.58
N TYR A 118 -10.26 6.68 -13.97
CA TYR A 118 -9.94 7.25 -15.28
C TYR A 118 -8.45 7.63 -15.43
N GLN A 119 -7.75 7.87 -14.32
CA GLN A 119 -6.34 8.26 -14.31
C GLN A 119 -5.45 7.08 -13.88
N GLY A 120 -4.27 6.98 -14.49
CA GLY A 120 -3.27 5.98 -14.12
C GLY A 120 -2.70 6.22 -12.72
N ASP A 121 -1.86 5.30 -12.32
CA ASP A 121 -1.48 5.08 -10.94
C ASP A 121 0.02 4.78 -10.76
N VAL A 122 0.54 4.75 -9.53
CA VAL A 122 1.95 4.37 -9.28
C VAL A 122 2.25 2.98 -9.85
N THR A 123 1.24 2.11 -9.94
CA THR A 123 1.35 0.78 -10.56
C THR A 123 0.98 0.73 -12.05
N ARG A 124 0.29 1.76 -12.60
CA ARG A 124 -0.27 1.74 -13.97
C ARG A 124 -0.02 3.04 -14.74
N ALA A 125 0.53 2.96 -15.95
CA ALA A 125 0.67 4.16 -16.80
C ALA A 125 -0.70 4.63 -17.31
N ALA A 126 -0.91 5.96 -17.38
CA ALA A 126 -2.07 6.60 -18.01
C ALA A 126 -1.68 7.16 -19.40
N PRO A 127 -2.64 7.41 -20.31
CA PRO A 127 -4.08 7.18 -20.18
C PRO A 127 -4.48 5.73 -20.53
N TYR A 128 -5.58 5.28 -19.92
CA TYR A 128 -6.21 4.00 -20.25
C TYR A 128 -6.78 4.06 -21.66
N ARG A 129 -6.40 3.12 -22.54
CA ARG A 129 -6.99 3.00 -23.88
C ARG A 129 -7.89 1.77 -23.91
N GLU A 130 -9.06 1.93 -24.52
CA GLU A 130 -10.15 0.93 -24.65
C GLU A 130 -9.70 -0.47 -25.12
N LYS A 131 -8.51 -0.57 -25.71
CA LYS A 131 -7.86 -1.80 -26.17
C LYS A 131 -7.40 -2.74 -25.03
N ASP A 132 -7.36 -2.25 -23.80
CA ASP A 132 -6.90 -3.01 -22.62
C ASP A 132 -8.00 -3.88 -21.96
N VAL A 133 -9.25 -3.78 -22.43
CA VAL A 133 -10.36 -4.69 -22.08
C VAL A 133 -10.56 -5.69 -23.22
N GLY A 134 -9.91 -6.85 -23.12
CA GLY A 134 -10.18 -7.96 -24.05
C GLY A 134 -11.67 -8.35 -24.01
N ARG A 135 -12.29 -8.34 -25.20
CA ARG A 135 -13.65 -8.83 -25.47
C ARG A 135 -13.72 -10.36 -25.37
#